data_AF-A0A0K8QK54-F1
#
_entry.id   AF-A0A0K8QK54-F1
#
_cell.length_a   1.000
_cell.length_b   1.000
_cell.length_c   1.000
_cell.angle_alpha   90.00
_cell.angle_beta   90.00
_cell.angle_gamma   90.00
#
_symmetry.space_group_name_H-M   'P 1'
#
loop_
_entity.id
_entity.type
_entity.pdbx_description
1 polymer ?
#
loop_
_entity_poly.entity_id
_entity_poly.type
_entity_poly.pdbx_seq_one_letter_code
_entity_poly.pdbx_strand_id
1 'polypeptide(L)'
;MKFGKGWVVAGVLAALYVGSAFAADKIDVVTKGDTKDNFEAVAAAVRKQMGPGGYYQYVQNDERQAVEARLDDMQALFNRRGTVGQMTADEKVQLANDQEAINAILAKRDSRRVICERVQATGSHLTKSVCKTYGEIERERRDSVQYLQDRQKQATQNISGG
;
A
#
# COMPACT_ATOMS: atom_id res chain seq x y z
N MET A 1 -29.53 -54.34 23.96
CA MET A 1 -28.55 -53.78 24.93
C MET A 1 -27.37 -53.27 24.10
N LYS A 2 -27.22 -51.97 23.78
CA LYS A 2 -26.83 -50.80 24.59
C LYS A 2 -25.42 -50.92 25.22
N PHE A 3 -24.53 -50.01 24.79
CA PHE A 3 -23.22 -49.57 25.32
C PHE A 3 -22.00 -50.48 25.05
N GLY A 4 -20.81 -49.97 24.74
CA GLY A 4 -20.31 -48.61 24.93
C GLY A 4 -19.01 -48.29 24.18
N LYS A 5 -18.71 -46.99 24.18
CA LYS A 5 -17.53 -46.30 23.63
C LYS A 5 -16.34 -46.37 24.61
N GLY A 6 -15.12 -46.42 24.06
CA GLY A 6 -13.86 -45.98 24.67
C GLY A 6 -12.73 -46.14 23.62
N TRP A 7 -12.14 -45.07 23.04
CA TRP A 7 -10.99 -44.27 23.53
C TRP A 7 -9.77 -45.18 23.81
N VAL A 8 -8.55 -45.04 23.26
CA VAL A 8 -7.78 -44.01 22.51
C VAL A 8 -6.62 -44.75 21.82
N VAL A 9 -6.18 -44.38 20.60
CA VAL A 9 -4.74 -44.41 20.24
C VAL A 9 -4.43 -43.25 19.29
N ALA A 10 -3.37 -42.52 19.64
CA ALA A 10 -2.80 -41.38 18.95
C ALA A 10 -2.20 -41.72 17.58
N GLY A 11 -2.27 -40.77 16.65
CA GLY A 11 -1.74 -40.88 15.28
C GLY A 11 -1.39 -39.52 14.68
N VAL A 12 -0.38 -38.89 15.29
CA VAL A 12 0.68 -38.05 14.73
C VAL A 12 0.65 -37.72 13.21
N LEU A 13 0.88 -36.43 12.90
CA LEU A 13 1.46 -35.82 11.67
C LEU A 13 0.62 -35.75 10.38
N ALA A 14 0.11 -34.55 10.07
CA ALA A 14 0.70 -33.66 9.05
C ALA A 14 -0.22 -32.44 8.83
N ALA A 15 -0.02 -31.39 9.62
CA ALA A 15 -0.54 -30.07 9.30
C ALA A 15 0.28 -29.50 8.14
N LEU A 16 -0.07 -29.86 6.90
CA LEU A 16 0.30 -29.09 5.73
C LEU A 16 -0.54 -27.81 5.74
N TYR A 17 -0.10 -26.83 6.53
CA TYR A 17 -0.40 -25.44 6.26
C TYR A 17 0.27 -25.10 4.92
N VAL A 18 -0.46 -25.34 3.83
CA VAL A 18 -0.18 -24.70 2.55
C VAL A 18 -0.29 -23.21 2.84
N GLY A 19 0.86 -22.55 2.95
CA GLY A 19 0.92 -21.11 2.96
C GLY A 19 0.24 -20.64 1.68
N SER A 20 -0.98 -20.12 1.80
CA SER A 20 -1.62 -19.38 0.73
C SER A 20 -0.69 -18.21 0.42
N ALA A 21 0.09 -18.37 -0.66
CA ALA A 21 0.76 -17.27 -1.30
C ALA A 21 -0.35 -16.33 -1.77
N PHE A 22 -0.71 -15.38 -0.90
CA PHE A 22 -1.48 -14.22 -1.31
C PHE A 22 -0.56 -13.44 -2.25
N ALA A 23 -0.57 -13.82 -3.53
CA ALA A 23 -0.37 -12.89 -4.61
C ALA A 23 -1.45 -11.84 -4.42
N ALA A 24 -1.14 -10.85 -3.59
CA ALA A 24 -2.05 -9.79 -3.29
C ALA A 24 -2.16 -8.97 -4.55
N ASP A 25 -3.23 -9.25 -5.31
CA ASP A 25 -3.66 -8.53 -6.48
C ASP A 25 -3.47 -7.04 -6.21
N LYS A 26 -2.71 -6.37 -7.08
CA LYS A 26 -2.72 -4.91 -7.10
C LYS A 26 -4.18 -4.53 -7.31
N ILE A 27 -4.69 -3.65 -6.44
CA ILE A 27 -6.01 -3.07 -6.64
C ILE A 27 -5.87 -2.16 -7.85
N ASP A 28 -6.17 -2.72 -9.02
CA ASP A 28 -6.38 -1.94 -10.21
C ASP A 28 -7.79 -1.38 -10.15
N VAL A 29 -7.88 -0.10 -9.77
CA VAL A 29 -9.15 0.62 -9.61
C VAL A 29 -9.93 0.62 -10.94
N VAL A 30 -9.23 0.45 -12.08
CA VAL A 30 -9.77 0.52 -13.44
C VAL A 30 -10.74 -0.63 -13.78
N THR A 31 -10.58 -1.83 -13.22
CA THR A 31 -11.31 -3.02 -13.73
C THR A 31 -12.50 -3.47 -12.88
N LYS A 32 -12.72 -2.89 -11.70
CA LYS A 32 -13.78 -3.37 -10.79
C LYS A 32 -14.91 -2.36 -10.57
N GLY A 33 -14.76 -1.08 -10.92
CA GLY A 33 -15.67 0.00 -10.52
C GLY A 33 -16.88 0.30 -11.41
N ASP A 34 -17.46 -0.65 -12.15
CA ASP A 34 -18.52 -0.31 -13.13
C ASP A 34 -19.87 0.11 -12.51
N THR A 35 -20.08 -0.22 -11.23
CA THR A 35 -21.29 0.09 -10.46
C THR A 35 -20.94 0.79 -9.16
N LYS A 36 -21.91 1.52 -8.58
CA LYS A 36 -21.77 2.19 -7.29
C LYS A 36 -21.22 1.28 -6.18
N ASP A 37 -21.84 0.12 -5.96
CA ASP A 37 -21.46 -0.78 -4.86
C ASP A 37 -20.03 -1.30 -5.03
N ASN A 38 -19.63 -1.57 -6.28
CA ASN A 38 -18.26 -1.99 -6.55
C ASN A 38 -17.27 -0.84 -6.33
N PHE A 39 -17.63 0.38 -6.73
CA PHE A 39 -16.78 1.55 -6.52
C PHE A 39 -16.57 1.85 -5.03
N GLU A 40 -17.61 1.76 -4.20
CA GLU A 40 -17.49 1.94 -2.74
C GLU A 40 -16.50 0.95 -2.12
N ALA A 41 -16.57 -0.32 -2.54
CA ALA A 41 -15.64 -1.35 -2.10
C ALA A 41 -14.20 -1.05 -2.53
N VAL A 42 -14.00 -0.58 -3.77
CA VAL A 42 -12.70 -0.18 -4.28
C VAL A 42 -12.15 1.03 -3.51
N ALA A 43 -12.95 2.09 -3.31
CA ALA A 43 -12.55 3.28 -2.57
C ALA A 43 -12.16 2.92 -1.12
N ALA A 44 -12.95 2.08 -0.45
CA ALA A 44 -12.61 1.59 0.89
C ALA A 44 -11.29 0.80 0.91
N ALA A 45 -11.04 -0.02 -0.11
CA ALA A 45 -9.81 -0.78 -0.22
C ALA A 45 -8.58 0.11 -0.48
N VAL A 46 -8.72 1.14 -1.34
CA VAL A 46 -7.68 2.17 -1.55
C VAL A 46 -7.35 2.88 -0.23
N ARG A 47 -8.36 3.35 0.50
CA ARG A 47 -8.21 3.98 1.83
C ARG A 47 -7.45 3.09 2.80
N LYS A 48 -7.82 1.81 2.86
CA LYS A 48 -7.13 0.80 3.69
C LYS A 48 -5.66 0.65 3.28
N GLN A 49 -5.37 0.57 1.99
CA GLN A 49 -3.99 0.42 1.49
C GLN A 49 -3.14 1.67 1.66
N MET A 50 -3.74 2.86 1.78
CA MET A 50 -3.02 4.06 2.20
C MET A 50 -2.75 4.08 3.71
N GLY A 51 -3.38 3.22 4.50
CA GLY A 51 -3.15 3.11 5.95
C GLY A 51 -1.81 2.45 6.31
N PRO A 52 -1.45 2.43 7.61
CA PRO A 52 -0.23 1.78 8.09
C PRO A 52 -0.13 0.32 7.65
N GLY A 53 1.03 -0.10 7.13
CA GLY A 53 1.26 -1.46 6.64
C GLY A 53 0.66 -1.77 5.25
N GLY A 54 -0.08 -0.84 4.64
CA GLY A 54 -0.60 -0.97 3.28
C GLY A 54 0.43 -0.64 2.20
N TYR A 55 0.09 -0.92 0.93
CA TYR A 55 0.98 -0.66 -0.20
C TYR A 55 1.27 0.81 -0.46
N TYR A 56 0.30 1.65 -0.12
CA TYR A 56 0.35 3.10 -0.33
C TYR A 56 0.56 3.83 1.01
N GLN A 57 1.09 3.15 2.03
CA GLN A 57 1.32 3.72 3.37
C GLN A 57 2.27 4.93 3.37
N TYR A 58 3.03 5.13 2.29
CA TYR A 58 3.98 6.23 2.11
C TYR A 58 3.40 7.42 1.33
N VAL A 59 2.09 7.40 1.02
CA VAL A 59 1.37 8.56 0.47
C VAL A 59 1.41 9.72 1.47
N GLN A 60 1.78 10.91 0.99
CA GLN A 60 1.86 12.10 1.82
C GLN A 60 0.48 12.66 2.17
N ASN A 61 0.38 13.57 3.14
CA ASN A 61 -0.92 14.06 3.62
C ASN A 61 -1.67 14.88 2.56
N ASP A 62 -0.96 15.70 1.79
CA ASP A 62 -1.50 16.45 0.65
C ASP A 62 -1.94 15.52 -0.49
N GLU A 63 -1.10 14.54 -0.85
CA GLU A 63 -1.42 13.51 -1.83
C GLU A 63 -2.65 12.69 -1.40
N ARG A 64 -2.77 12.36 -0.11
CA ARG A 64 -3.94 11.68 0.46
C ARG A 64 -5.19 12.52 0.31
N GLN A 65 -5.14 13.79 0.66
CA GLN A 65 -6.29 14.70 0.50
C GLN A 65 -6.73 14.79 -0.96
N ALA A 66 -5.77 14.85 -1.89
CA ALA A 66 -6.06 14.83 -3.32
C ALA A 66 -6.74 13.51 -3.74
N VAL A 67 -6.26 12.36 -3.27
CA VAL A 67 -6.90 11.06 -3.54
C VAL A 67 -8.31 11.00 -2.97
N GLU A 68 -8.52 11.42 -1.72
CA GLU A 68 -9.85 11.43 -1.10
C GLU A 68 -10.83 12.32 -1.85
N ALA A 69 -10.43 13.55 -2.19
CA ALA A 69 -11.28 14.46 -2.96
C ALA A 69 -11.72 13.84 -4.30
N ARG A 70 -10.80 13.18 -5.01
CA ARG A 70 -11.10 12.52 -6.28
C ARG A 70 -11.99 11.29 -6.09
N LEU A 71 -11.76 10.49 -5.05
CA LEU A 71 -12.66 9.37 -4.72
C LEU A 71 -14.08 9.86 -4.41
N ASP A 72 -14.22 11.00 -3.74
CA ASP A 72 -15.52 11.60 -3.42
C ASP A 72 -16.20 12.18 -4.68
N ASP A 73 -15.45 12.81 -5.58
CA ASP A 73 -15.93 13.29 -6.89
C ASP A 73 -16.50 12.12 -7.72
N MET A 74 -15.74 11.02 -7.81
CA MET A 74 -16.17 9.79 -8.48
C MET A 74 -17.41 9.18 -7.81
N GLN A 75 -17.45 9.11 -6.47
CA GLN A 75 -18.61 8.64 -5.72
C GLN A 75 -19.86 9.48 -6.02
N ALA A 76 -19.72 10.80 -6.16
CA ALA A 76 -20.82 11.69 -6.51
C ALA A 76 -21.36 11.43 -7.93
N LEU A 77 -20.51 11.03 -8.88
CA LEU A 77 -20.96 10.57 -10.21
C LEU A 77 -21.77 9.27 -10.10
N PHE A 78 -21.27 8.28 -9.36
CA PHE A 78 -21.99 7.02 -9.13
C PHE A 78 -23.30 7.21 -8.37
N ASN A 79 -23.36 8.12 -7.40
CA ASN A 79 -24.59 8.44 -6.68
C ASN A 79 -25.67 9.05 -7.59
N ARG A 80 -25.27 9.86 -8.58
CA ARG A 80 -26.19 10.52 -9.52
C ARG A 80 -26.63 9.61 -10.66
N ARG A 81 -25.73 8.77 -11.17
CA ARG A 81 -25.96 7.96 -12.38
C ARG A 81 -26.17 6.48 -12.12
N GLY A 82 -25.73 5.95 -10.97
CA GLY A 82 -25.79 4.53 -10.59
C GLY A 82 -24.69 3.69 -11.24
N THR A 83 -24.53 3.82 -12.56
CA THR A 83 -23.55 3.05 -13.34
C THR A 83 -22.81 3.95 -14.35
N VAL A 84 -21.63 3.51 -14.80
CA VAL A 84 -20.87 4.23 -15.85
C VAL A 84 -21.66 4.29 -17.16
N GLY A 85 -22.47 3.27 -17.48
CA GLY A 85 -23.30 3.23 -18.68
C GLY A 85 -24.32 4.37 -18.77
N GLN A 86 -24.75 4.89 -17.62
CA GLN A 86 -25.74 5.97 -17.50
C GLN A 86 -25.11 7.38 -17.42
N MET A 87 -23.77 7.46 -17.42
CA MET A 87 -23.03 8.73 -17.43
C MET A 87 -22.99 9.36 -18.83
N THR A 88 -22.99 10.68 -18.89
CA THR A 88 -22.75 11.42 -20.14
C THR A 88 -21.31 11.23 -20.63
N ALA A 89 -21.01 11.65 -21.86
CA ALA A 89 -19.64 11.60 -22.37
C ALA A 89 -18.67 12.40 -21.49
N ASP A 90 -19.05 13.61 -21.09
CA ASP A 90 -18.23 14.47 -20.24
C ASP A 90 -18.02 13.89 -18.84
N GLU A 91 -19.05 13.26 -18.26
CA GLU A 91 -18.95 12.59 -16.95
C GLU A 91 -18.02 11.37 -17.01
N LYS A 92 -18.01 10.64 -18.12
CA LYS A 92 -17.05 9.52 -18.33
C LYS A 92 -15.61 10.03 -18.45
N VAL A 93 -15.41 11.16 -19.13
CA VAL A 93 -14.11 11.81 -19.21
C VAL A 93 -13.65 12.27 -17.82
N GLN A 94 -14.54 12.90 -17.05
CA GLN A 94 -14.23 13.27 -15.67
C GLN A 94 -13.83 12.05 -14.83
N LEU A 95 -14.63 10.97 -14.87
CA LEU A 95 -14.34 9.74 -14.14
C LEU A 95 -12.97 9.17 -14.50
N ALA A 96 -12.63 9.13 -15.80
CA ALA A 96 -11.33 8.65 -16.28
C ALA A 96 -10.18 9.54 -15.80
N ASN A 97 -10.35 10.87 -15.83
CA ASN A 97 -9.34 11.80 -15.35
C ASN A 97 -9.11 11.67 -13.83
N ASP A 98 -10.17 11.54 -13.05
CA ASP A 98 -10.08 11.33 -11.60
C ASP A 98 -9.37 10.01 -11.29
N GLN A 99 -9.70 8.97 -12.04
CA GLN A 99 -9.07 7.66 -11.96
C GLN A 99 -7.56 7.71 -12.27
N GLU A 100 -7.17 8.36 -13.36
CA GLU A 100 -5.77 8.50 -13.76
C GLU A 100 -4.97 9.30 -12.74
N ALA A 101 -5.56 10.38 -12.20
CA ALA A 101 -4.94 11.19 -11.15
C ALA A 101 -4.66 10.36 -9.88
N ILE A 102 -5.63 9.58 -9.43
CA ILE A 102 -5.46 8.65 -8.30
C ILE A 102 -4.36 7.63 -8.62
N ASN A 103 -4.42 6.99 -9.78
CA ASN A 103 -3.46 5.97 -10.18
C ASN A 103 -2.03 6.52 -10.25
N ALA A 104 -1.84 7.74 -10.76
CA ALA A 104 -0.54 8.39 -10.83
C ALA A 104 0.06 8.61 -9.43
N ILE A 105 -0.75 9.08 -8.48
CA ILE A 105 -0.32 9.27 -7.08
C ILE A 105 0.05 7.93 -6.45
N LEU A 106 -0.84 6.94 -6.54
CA LEU A 106 -0.65 5.64 -5.90
C LEU A 106 0.51 4.86 -6.51
N ALA A 107 0.68 4.89 -7.84
CA ALA A 107 1.80 4.22 -8.52
C ALA A 107 3.15 4.79 -8.10
N LYS A 108 3.25 6.11 -7.92
CA LYS A 108 4.46 6.78 -7.44
C LYS A 108 4.83 6.32 -6.02
N ARG A 109 3.83 6.11 -5.16
CA ARG A 109 3.97 5.79 -3.73
C ARG A 109 3.82 4.32 -3.39
N ASP A 110 3.71 3.46 -4.39
CA ASP A 110 3.64 2.01 -4.20
C ASP A 110 4.94 1.50 -3.54
N SER A 111 4.81 1.00 -2.32
CA SER A 111 5.90 0.41 -1.53
C SER A 111 6.64 -0.71 -2.25
N ARG A 112 5.99 -1.42 -3.18
CA ARG A 112 6.57 -2.54 -3.95
C ARG A 112 7.22 -2.08 -5.26
N ARG A 113 7.11 -0.80 -5.62
CA ARG A 113 7.77 -0.25 -6.82
C ARG A 113 9.28 -0.37 -6.67
N VAL A 114 9.93 -1.07 -7.59
CA VAL A 114 11.40 -1.20 -7.62
C VAL A 114 12.01 0.06 -8.23
N ILE A 115 13.04 0.59 -7.58
CA ILE A 115 13.85 1.72 -8.01
C ILE A 115 15.28 1.23 -8.13
N CYS A 116 15.85 1.36 -9.32
CA CYS A 116 17.23 0.99 -9.60
C CYS A 116 18.06 2.25 -9.87
N GLU A 117 19.11 2.44 -9.09
CA GLU A 117 20.01 3.58 -9.21
C GLU A 117 21.44 3.09 -9.48
N ARG A 118 22.19 3.82 -10.29
CA ARG A 118 23.62 3.60 -10.48
C ARG A 118 24.38 4.42 -9.46
N VAL A 119 24.96 3.75 -8.46
CA VAL A 119 25.68 4.38 -7.36
C VAL A 119 27.17 4.08 -7.45
N GLN A 120 28.00 5.06 -7.11
CA GLN A 120 29.44 4.86 -6.98
C GLN A 120 29.74 4.20 -5.63
N ALA A 121 30.51 3.11 -5.63
CA ALA A 121 30.87 2.46 -4.38
C ALA A 121 31.88 3.32 -3.60
N THR A 122 31.70 3.46 -2.28
CA THR A 122 32.64 4.19 -1.43
C THR A 122 34.05 3.62 -1.59
N GLY A 123 35.04 4.48 -1.87
CA GLY A 123 36.42 4.08 -2.12
C GLY A 123 36.72 3.54 -3.52
N SER A 124 35.78 3.61 -4.48
CA SER A 124 36.00 3.24 -5.88
C SER A 124 35.32 4.21 -6.84
N HIS A 125 35.85 4.37 -8.06
CA HIS A 125 35.17 5.09 -9.15
C HIS A 125 34.25 4.21 -9.99
N LEU A 126 34.22 2.89 -9.70
CA LEU A 126 33.33 1.96 -10.38
C LEU A 126 31.90 2.12 -9.88
N THR A 127 30.96 2.33 -10.81
CA THR A 127 29.53 2.39 -10.52
C THR A 127 28.91 1.00 -10.49
N LYS A 128 28.03 0.76 -9.53
CA LYS A 128 27.23 -0.46 -9.41
C LYS A 128 25.74 -0.09 -9.47
N SER A 129 24.95 -0.95 -10.10
CA SER A 129 23.49 -0.82 -10.08
C SER A 129 22.96 -1.43 -8.79
N VAL A 130 22.20 -0.66 -8.01
CA VAL A 130 21.52 -1.13 -6.80
C VAL A 130 20.02 -0.91 -6.99
N CYS A 131 19.25 -1.98 -6.82
CA CYS A 131 17.80 -1.94 -6.93
C CYS A 131 17.19 -2.19 -5.55
N LYS A 132 16.27 -1.31 -5.13
CA LYS A 132 15.50 -1.46 -3.89
C LYS A 132 14.04 -1.12 -4.16
N THR A 133 13.15 -1.63 -3.34
CA THR A 133 11.75 -1.21 -3.37
C THR A 133 11.61 0.18 -2.74
N TYR A 134 10.62 0.95 -3.17
CA TYR A 134 10.32 2.26 -2.61
C TYR A 134 10.07 2.18 -1.09
N GLY A 135 9.42 1.11 -0.64
CA GLY A 135 9.20 0.87 0.78
C GLY A 135 10.49 0.61 1.57
N GLU A 136 11.48 -0.09 0.99
CA GLU A 136 12.81 -0.25 1.62
C GLU A 136 13.52 1.10 1.73
N ILE A 137 13.50 1.89 0.65
CA ILE A 137 14.12 3.22 0.62
C ILE A 137 13.53 4.13 1.70
N GLU A 138 12.20 4.18 1.86
CA GLU A 138 11.56 5.00 2.90
C GLU A 138 11.83 4.49 4.32
N ARG A 139 11.97 3.18 4.53
CA ARG A 139 12.37 2.63 5.83
C ARG A 139 13.81 3.02 6.16
N GLU A 140 14.74 2.80 5.25
CA GLU A 140 16.14 3.18 5.43
C GLU A 140 16.32 4.68 5.70
N ARG A 141 15.55 5.52 4.99
CA ARG A 141 15.52 6.97 5.23
C ARG A 141 15.04 7.29 6.65
N ARG A 142 13.96 6.65 7.10
CA ARG A 142 13.44 6.83 8.46
C ARG A 142 14.46 6.39 9.51
N ASP A 143 15.03 5.21 9.35
CA ASP A 143 15.98 4.62 10.31
C ASP A 143 17.26 5.48 10.41
N SER A 144 17.72 6.03 9.29
CA SER A 144 18.86 6.96 9.25
C SER A 144 18.59 8.25 10.01
N VAL A 145 17.40 8.83 9.84
CA VAL A 145 16.99 10.04 10.57
C VAL A 145 16.88 9.77 12.07
N GLN A 146 16.30 8.63 12.46
CA GLN A 146 16.20 8.23 13.87
C GLN A 146 17.58 8.03 14.49
N TYR A 147 18.49 7.33 13.82
CA TYR A 147 19.86 7.13 14.28
C TYR A 147 20.58 8.47 14.55
N LEU A 148 20.49 9.43 13.63
CA LEU A 148 21.10 10.75 13.81
C LEU A 148 20.49 11.52 14.99
N GLN A 149 19.17 11.48 15.15
CA GLN A 149 18.48 12.12 16.28
C GLN A 149 18.88 11.52 17.62
N ASP A 150 19.01 10.20 17.71
CA ASP A 150 19.39 9.51 18.94
C ASP A 150 20.84 9.82 19.33
N ARG A 151 21.75 9.89 18.34
CA ARG A 151 23.14 10.33 18.55
C ARG A 151 23.22 11.78 19.05
N GLN A 152 22.39 12.68 18.52
CA GLN A 152 22.32 14.06 19.00
C GLN A 152 21.81 14.14 20.44
N LYS A 153 20.74 13.41 20.79
CA LYS A 153 20.22 13.38 22.16
C LYS A 153 21.26 12.87 23.16
N GLN A 154 21.99 11.81 22.83
CA GLN A 154 23.07 11.27 23.67
C GLN A 154 24.19 12.31 23.88
N ALA A 155 24.59 13.02 22.83
CA ALA A 155 25.61 14.06 22.93
C ALA A 155 25.18 15.20 23.88
N THR A 156 23.93 15.67 23.77
CA THR A 156 23.40 16.73 24.64
C THR A 156 23.28 16.27 26.10
N GLN A 157 22.83 15.04 26.35
CA GLN A 157 22.73 14.49 27.71
C GLN A 157 24.10 14.39 28.40
N ASN A 158 25.13 13.99 27.66
CA ASN A 158 26.50 13.92 28.18
C ASN A 158 27.09 15.30 28.51
N ILE A 159 26.59 16.39 27.90
CA ILE A 159 27.04 17.76 28.18
C ILE A 159 26.33 18.35 29.41
N SER A 160 25.06 18.01 29.64
CA SER A 160 24.28 18.53 30.78
C SER A 160 24.49 17.78 32.11
N GLY A 161 25.13 16.62 32.07
CA GLY A 161 25.37 15.75 33.24
C GLY A 161 26.77 15.83 33.83
N GLY A 162 27.59 16.80 33.41
CA GLY A 162 28.94 17.07 33.90
C GLY A 162 29.04 18.33 34.72
#